data_AF-A0A8A7KF96-F1
#
_entry.id   AF-A0A8A7KF96-F1
#
_cell.length_a   1.000
_cell.length_b   1.000
_cell.length_c   1.000
_cell.angle_alpha   90.00
_cell.angle_beta   90.00
_cell.angle_gamma   90.00
#
_symmetry.space_group_name_H-M   'P 1'
#
loop_
_entity.id
_entity.type
_entity.pdbx_description
1 polymer ?
#
loop_
_entity_poly.entity_id
_entity_poly.type
_entity_poly.pdbx_seq_one_letter_code
_entity_poly.pdbx_strand_id
1 'polypeptide(L)'
;MSNNEITAEESREKLFIDQLNEVSVLKFSKNALHSLSISDSGLSVRDLQQLQLGFEKAANKGSEVSLIIVNNIAYIVSIKNSTVITALSDYGTKKKVVNEIDSIVFM
;
A
#
# COMPACT_ATOMS: atom_id res chain seq x y z
N MET A 1 -36.04 -6.40 6.63
CA MET A 1 -35.04 -5.32 6.76
C MET A 1 -33.80 -5.98 7.35
N SER A 2 -32.78 -6.27 6.54
CA SER A 2 -31.54 -6.84 7.08
C SER A 2 -30.79 -5.77 7.86
N ASN A 3 -30.68 -5.96 9.16
CA ASN A 3 -29.72 -5.23 9.98
C ASN A 3 -28.33 -5.70 9.55
N ASN A 4 -27.59 -4.83 8.88
CA ASN A 4 -26.19 -5.07 8.57
C ASN A 4 -25.37 -4.71 9.82
N GLU A 5 -25.16 -5.69 10.71
CA GLU A 5 -24.22 -5.53 11.82
C GLU A 5 -22.80 -5.40 11.22
N ILE A 6 -22.25 -4.18 11.30
CA ILE A 6 -20.88 -3.91 10.87
C ILE A 6 -19.94 -4.64 11.82
N THR A 7 -19.06 -5.48 11.29
CA THR A 7 -18.08 -6.21 12.09
C THR A 7 -16.99 -5.27 12.62
N ALA A 8 -16.32 -5.67 13.72
CA ALA A 8 -15.21 -4.89 14.27
C ALA A 8 -14.06 -4.70 13.25
N GLU A 9 -13.90 -5.67 12.34
CA GLU A 9 -12.90 -5.63 11.29
C GLU A 9 -13.23 -4.62 10.18
N GLU A 10 -14.49 -4.59 9.72
CA GLU A 10 -14.96 -3.59 8.76
C GLU A 10 -14.91 -2.17 9.33
N SER A 11 -15.20 -2.00 10.62
CA SER A 11 -15.09 -0.70 11.30
C SER A 11 -13.64 -0.22 11.38
N ARG A 12 -12.69 -1.12 11.67
CA ARG A 12 -11.25 -0.80 11.71
C ARG A 12 -10.73 -0.48 10.32
N GLU A 13 -11.13 -1.26 9.31
CA GLU A 13 -10.77 -1.03 7.91
C GLU A 13 -11.26 0.35 7.44
N LYS A 14 -12.50 0.71 7.76
CA LYS A 14 -13.04 2.04 7.43
C LYS A 14 -12.25 3.18 8.07
N LEU A 15 -11.96 3.11 9.37
CA LEU A 15 -11.16 4.13 10.06
C LEU A 15 -9.75 4.25 9.47
N PHE A 16 -9.15 3.12 9.07
CA PHE A 16 -7.85 3.10 8.42
C PHE A 16 -7.89 3.74 7.03
N ILE A 17 -8.91 3.44 6.20
CA ILE A 17 -9.11 4.08 4.89
C ILE A 17 -9.29 5.59 5.06
N ASP A 18 -10.09 6.03 6.03
CA ASP A 18 -10.34 7.45 6.29
C ASP A 18 -9.02 8.17 6.64
N GLN A 19 -8.17 7.56 7.48
CA GLN A 19 -6.82 8.08 7.77
C GLN A 19 -5.95 8.16 6.51
N LEU A 20 -5.92 7.11 5.68
CA LEU A 20 -5.11 7.10 4.44
C LEU A 20 -5.48 8.25 3.50
N ASN A 21 -6.78 8.52 3.35
CA ASN A 21 -7.29 9.58 2.48
C ASN A 21 -6.92 11.00 2.98
N GLU A 22 -6.71 11.18 4.29
CA GLU A 22 -6.30 12.47 4.84
C GLU A 22 -4.82 12.79 4.57
N VAL A 23 -3.97 11.75 4.47
CA VAL A 23 -2.50 11.95 4.41
C VAL A 23 -1.87 11.62 3.06
N SER A 24 -2.59 10.89 2.20
CA SER A 24 -2.04 10.36 0.95
C SER A 24 -2.99 10.57 -0.22
N VAL A 25 -2.43 10.97 -1.36
CA VAL A 25 -3.16 11.01 -2.65
C VAL A 25 -3.26 9.62 -3.30
N LEU A 26 -2.55 8.62 -2.77
CA LEU A 26 -2.60 7.25 -3.25
C LEU A 26 -3.85 6.53 -2.74
N LYS A 27 -4.49 5.82 -3.65
CA LYS A 27 -5.58 4.88 -3.37
C LYS A 27 -5.00 3.55 -2.95
N PHE A 28 -5.73 2.81 -2.13
CA PHE A 28 -5.35 1.47 -1.71
C PHE A 28 -6.36 0.46 -2.21
N SER A 29 -5.89 -0.58 -2.89
CA SER A 29 -6.74 -1.68 -3.32
C SER A 29 -7.20 -2.50 -2.11
N LYS A 30 -8.26 -3.31 -2.29
CA LYS A 30 -8.70 -4.27 -1.27
C LYS A 30 -7.57 -5.22 -0.84
N ASN A 31 -6.71 -5.64 -1.77
CA ASN A 31 -5.58 -6.51 -1.45
C ASN A 31 -4.52 -5.77 -0.64
N ALA A 32 -4.29 -4.49 -0.92
CA ALA A 32 -3.36 -3.68 -0.14
C ALA A 32 -3.87 -3.45 1.27
N LEU A 33 -5.14 -3.07 1.43
CA LEU A 33 -5.78 -2.88 2.74
C LEU A 33 -5.74 -4.16 3.57
N HIS A 34 -6.09 -5.30 2.97
CA HIS A 34 -6.02 -6.60 3.64
C HIS A 34 -4.57 -6.97 4.03
N SER A 35 -3.59 -6.69 3.16
CA SER A 35 -2.18 -6.96 3.47
C SER A 35 -1.67 -6.09 4.62
N LEU A 36 -2.14 -4.84 4.70
CA LEU A 36 -1.76 -3.90 5.75
C LEU A 36 -2.50 -4.16 7.07
N SER A 37 -3.76 -4.59 7.00
CA SER A 37 -4.57 -4.89 8.18
C SER A 37 -4.09 -6.14 8.94
N ILE A 38 -3.46 -7.08 8.23
CA ILE A 38 -2.86 -8.31 8.78
C ILE A 38 -1.45 -8.06 9.36
N SER A 39 -0.77 -6.98 8.97
CA SER A 39 0.58 -6.70 9.45
C SER A 39 0.55 -6.11 10.86
N ASP A 40 1.26 -6.72 11.81
CA ASP A 40 1.42 -6.19 13.19
C ASP A 40 2.16 -4.84 13.21
N SER A 41 2.95 -4.57 12.17
CA SER A 41 3.57 -3.28 11.90
C SER A 41 2.59 -2.40 11.14
N GLY A 42 1.77 -1.63 11.88
CA GLY A 42 0.88 -0.64 11.28
C GLY A 42 1.63 0.37 10.39
N LEU A 43 0.92 0.95 9.43
CA LEU A 43 1.48 1.96 8.53
C LEU A 43 1.53 3.32 9.25
N SER A 44 2.72 3.84 9.55
CA SER A 44 2.83 5.16 10.18
C SER A 44 2.63 6.29 9.16
N VAL A 45 2.30 7.49 9.65
CA VAL A 45 2.26 8.71 8.82
C VAL A 45 3.59 8.93 8.08
N ARG A 46 4.71 8.63 8.73
CA ARG A 46 6.04 8.73 8.12
C ARG A 46 6.21 7.76 6.97
N ASP A 47 5.72 6.53 7.11
CA ASP A 47 5.82 5.50 6.06
C ASP A 47 4.96 5.86 4.85
N LEU A 48 3.79 6.45 5.09
CA LEU A 48 2.93 6.99 4.03
C LEU A 48 3.63 8.11 3.25
N GLN A 49 4.28 9.05 3.94
CA GLN A 49 5.03 10.11 3.30
C GLN A 49 6.21 9.56 2.48
N GLN A 50 6.93 8.56 2.98
CA GLN A 50 7.99 7.91 2.21
C GLN A 50 7.45 7.15 1.00
N LEU A 51 6.31 6.47 1.14
CA LEU A 51 5.65 5.81 0.02
C LEU A 51 5.24 6.82 -1.06
N GLN A 52 4.69 7.96 -0.66
CA GLN A 52 4.34 9.06 -1.57
C GLN A 52 5.57 9.61 -2.30
N LEU A 53 6.68 9.85 -1.59
CA LEU A 53 7.93 10.27 -2.22
C LEU A 53 8.50 9.22 -3.18
N GLY A 54 8.38 7.93 -2.84
CA GLY A 54 8.76 6.83 -3.71
C GLY A 54 7.91 6.77 -4.98
N PHE A 55 6.61 7.01 -4.85
CA PHE A 55 5.67 7.11 -5.96
C PHE A 55 6.06 8.25 -6.91
N GLU A 56 6.36 9.43 -6.38
CA GLU A 56 6.79 10.58 -7.18
C GLU A 56 8.10 10.30 -7.91
N LYS A 57 9.06 9.64 -7.26
CA LYS A 57 10.32 9.21 -7.91
C LYS A 57 10.08 8.25 -9.07
N ALA A 58 9.16 7.30 -8.92
CA ALA A 58 8.77 6.37 -9.98
C ALA A 58 8.03 7.09 -11.12
N ALA A 59 7.10 7.98 -10.79
CA ALA A 59 6.35 8.80 -11.74
C ALA A 59 7.26 9.69 -12.58
N ASN A 60 8.25 10.33 -11.96
CA ASN A 60 9.23 11.17 -12.66
C ASN A 60 10.11 10.39 -13.64
N LYS A 61 10.21 9.07 -13.49
CA LYS A 61 10.91 8.17 -14.43
C LYS A 61 9.99 7.60 -15.52
N GLY A 62 8.70 7.92 -15.48
CA GLY A 62 7.72 7.43 -16.44
C GLY A 62 7.34 5.96 -16.24
N SER A 63 7.54 5.41 -15.04
CA SER A 63 7.10 4.05 -14.72
C SER A 63 5.57 3.98 -14.68
N GLU A 64 5.02 2.85 -15.12
CA GLU A 64 3.59 2.52 -15.04
C GLU A 64 3.29 1.67 -13.80
N VAL A 65 4.17 0.72 -13.47
CA VAL A 65 4.08 -0.16 -12.29
C VAL A 65 5.44 -0.21 -11.59
N SER A 66 5.43 0.01 -10.28
CA SER A 66 6.68 0.11 -9.51
C SER A 66 6.60 -0.65 -8.20
N LEU A 67 7.73 -1.29 -7.85
CA LEU A 67 7.95 -1.83 -6.53
C LEU A 67 8.64 -0.78 -5.68
N ILE A 68 7.94 -0.24 -4.69
CA ILE A 68 8.48 0.76 -3.77
C ILE A 68 8.71 0.09 -2.43
N ILE A 69 9.92 0.17 -1.90
CA ILE A 69 10.29 -0.44 -0.62
C ILE A 69 10.44 0.68 0.40
N VAL A 70 9.66 0.61 1.48
CA VAL A 70 9.73 1.53 2.62
C VAL A 70 9.92 0.68 3.88
N ASN A 71 11.02 0.91 4.59
CA ASN A 71 11.44 0.09 5.72
C ASN A 71 11.49 -1.42 5.35
N ASN A 72 10.62 -2.24 5.94
CA ASN A 72 10.51 -3.68 5.73
C ASN A 72 9.25 -4.08 4.94
N ILE A 73 8.56 -3.12 4.30
CA ILE A 73 7.38 -3.39 3.47
C ILE A 73 7.65 -3.02 2.02
N ALA A 74 7.36 -3.94 1.11
CA ALA A 74 7.42 -3.72 -0.33
C ALA A 74 6.01 -3.51 -0.88
N TYR A 75 5.79 -2.38 -1.56
CA TYR A 75 4.53 -1.96 -2.14
C TYR A 75 4.58 -2.10 -3.66
N ILE A 76 3.62 -2.82 -4.23
CA ILE A 76 3.40 -2.81 -5.66
C ILE A 76 2.42 -1.69 -5.95
N VAL A 77 2.84 -0.70 -6.74
CA VAL A 77 2.09 0.53 -6.98
C VAL A 77 1.90 0.75 -8.47
N SER A 78 0.65 0.95 -8.87
CA SER A 78 0.33 1.46 -10.19
C SER A 78 0.47 2.98 -10.17
N ILE A 79 1.46 3.47 -10.92
CA ILE A 79 1.73 4.89 -11.05
C ILE A 79 0.60 5.56 -11.82
N LYS A 80 0.20 4.96 -12.95
CA LYS A 80 -0.87 5.45 -13.82
C LYS A 80 -2.20 5.65 -13.08
N ASN A 81 -2.52 4.76 -12.15
CA ASN A 81 -3.78 4.80 -11.40
C ASN A 81 -3.65 5.41 -10.00
N SER A 82 -2.46 5.88 -9.62
CA SER A 82 -2.14 6.32 -8.25
C SER A 82 -2.65 5.34 -7.19
N THR A 83 -2.43 4.04 -7.41
CA THR A 83 -3.02 2.97 -6.60
C THR A 83 -1.98 2.01 -6.08
N VAL A 84 -1.93 1.81 -4.77
CA VAL A 84 -1.23 0.70 -4.12
C VAL A 84 -2.02 -0.58 -4.36
N ILE A 85 -1.46 -1.49 -5.16
CA ILE A 85 -2.08 -2.76 -5.55
C ILE A 85 -1.92 -3.78 -4.42
N THR A 86 -0.75 -3.86 -3.81
CA THR A 86 -0.44 -4.85 -2.77
C THR A 86 0.70 -4.36 -1.89
N ALA A 87 0.73 -4.82 -0.64
CA ALA A 87 1.84 -4.63 0.28
C ALA A 87 2.38 -5.98 0.74
N LEU A 88 3.69 -6.09 0.92
CA LEU A 88 4.38 -7.31 1.34
C LEU A 88 5.26 -6.98 2.55
N SER A 89 4.84 -7.37 3.75
CA SER A 89 5.58 -7.14 5.01
C SER A 89 6.65 -8.21 5.31
N ASP A 90 6.55 -9.37 4.66
CA ASP A 90 7.39 -10.56 4.87
C ASP A 90 8.26 -10.92 3.65
N TYR A 91 8.61 -9.95 2.79
CA TYR A 91 9.32 -10.25 1.54
C TYR A 91 10.71 -10.89 1.75
N GLY A 92 11.27 -10.82 2.96
CA GLY A 92 12.53 -11.49 3.32
C GLY A 92 12.40 -12.95 3.77
N THR A 93 11.21 -13.40 4.21
CA THR A 93 11.01 -14.74 4.80
C THR A 93 10.27 -15.70 3.87
N LYS A 94 9.43 -15.18 2.96
CA LYS A 94 8.71 -15.98 1.97
C LYS A 94 9.23 -15.71 0.57
N LYS A 95 9.60 -16.76 -0.16
CA LYS A 95 9.93 -16.67 -1.59
C LYS A 95 8.68 -16.24 -2.36
N LYS A 96 8.63 -14.97 -2.77
CA LYS A 96 7.56 -14.42 -3.61
C LYS A 96 8.18 -13.82 -4.86
N VAL A 97 7.70 -14.24 -6.02
CA VAL A 97 8.10 -13.67 -7.32
C VAL A 97 7.08 -12.61 -7.69
N VAL A 98 7.58 -11.43 -8.00
CA VAL A 98 6.78 -10.32 -8.55
C VAL A 98 7.30 -10.06 -9.96
N ASN A 99 6.39 -10.02 -10.92
CA ASN A 99 6.65 -9.73 -12.32
C ASN A 99 5.96 -8.41 -12.71
N GLU A 100 6.19 -7.97 -13.95
CA GLU A 100 5.53 -6.77 -14.51
C GLU A 100 5.81 -5.49 -13.70
N ILE A 101 7.07 -5.36 -13.26
CA ILE A 101 7.59 -4.16 -12.58
C ILE A 101 8.62 -3.50 -13.48
N ASP A 102 8.40 -2.23 -13.77
CA ASP A 102 9.24 -1.41 -14.64
C ASP A 102 10.18 -0.49 -13.85
N SER A 103 9.95 -0.30 -12.55
CA SER A 103 10.98 0.25 -11.66
C SER A 103 10.93 -0.26 -10.22
N ILE A 104 12.10 -0.25 -9.58
CA ILE A 104 12.24 -0.49 -8.14
C ILE A 104 12.76 0.79 -7.50
N VAL A 105 12.09 1.24 -6.44
CA VAL A 105 12.46 2.43 -5.66
C VAL A 105 12.71 2.03 -4.22
N PHE A 106 13.86 2.40 -3.69
CA PHE A 106 14.22 2.23 -2.28
C PHE A 106 14.07 3.56 -1.55
N MET A 107 13.42 3.54 -0.39
CA MET A 107 13.14 4.71 0.46
C MET A 107 13.71 4.54 1.86
#